data_AF-A0A918X8S4-F1
#
_entry.id   AF-A0A918X8S4-F1
#
_cell.length_a   1.000
_cell.length_b   1.000
_cell.length_c   1.000
_cell.angle_alpha   90.00
_cell.angle_beta   90.00
_cell.angle_gamma   90.00
#
_symmetry.space_group_name_H-M   'P 1'
#
loop_
_entity.id
_entity.type
_entity.pdbx_description
1 polymer ?
#
loop_
_entity_poly.entity_id
_entity_poly.type
_entity_poly.pdbx_seq_one_letter_code
_entity_poly.pdbx_strand_id
1 'polypeptide(L)'
;MATNWREKRRASAVAEIKEVARELLVKGGPAAISLRAISREVGMTPSALYRYFPNLEALVAGLRSDLFKELGEATTKARDSVPDGDPLLRIMAMARAFRAWGLDHRAEFGLMLGPPPQSGEDGPDPDEPDYAPACVGVTFLAEIAELERRGGLRVPSVELIEGRLAPGLRDYLDGQEGLDLPVVFAFLAVWARLYGIIAMEIFGHMAWAVTDSGALFETELINFAQQLSGAEYSGS
;
A
#
# COMPACT_ATOMS: atom_id res chain seq x y z
N MET A 1 -28.93 -13.81 -20.55
CA MET A 1 -29.42 -13.03 -19.38
C MET A 1 -29.35 -13.77 -18.04
N ALA A 2 -29.44 -15.12 -17.98
CA ALA A 2 -29.34 -15.88 -16.72
C ALA A 2 -27.92 -15.92 -16.08
N THR A 3 -26.87 -15.68 -16.85
CA THR A 3 -25.47 -15.71 -16.39
C THR A 3 -25.16 -14.56 -15.43
N ASN A 4 -25.65 -13.35 -15.73
CA ASN A 4 -25.38 -12.12 -14.97
C ASN A 4 -25.94 -12.16 -13.54
N TRP A 5 -27.10 -12.77 -13.28
CA TRP A 5 -27.65 -12.83 -11.91
C TRP A 5 -26.92 -13.83 -11.01
N ARG A 6 -26.42 -14.95 -11.57
CA ARG A 6 -25.62 -15.94 -10.82
C ARG A 6 -24.26 -15.36 -10.46
N GLU A 7 -23.63 -14.67 -11.40
CA GLU A 7 -22.38 -13.93 -11.19
C GLU A 7 -22.57 -12.84 -10.14
N LYS A 8 -23.62 -12.02 -10.24
CA LYS A 8 -23.96 -11.01 -9.22
C LYS A 8 -24.19 -11.60 -7.83
N ARG A 9 -24.94 -12.71 -7.72
CA ARG A 9 -25.12 -13.40 -6.44
C ARG A 9 -23.82 -13.94 -5.88
N ARG A 10 -22.96 -14.51 -6.73
CA ARG A 10 -21.63 -14.97 -6.31
C ARG A 10 -20.77 -13.80 -5.84
N ALA A 11 -20.72 -12.71 -6.59
CA ALA A 11 -19.96 -11.51 -6.22
C ALA A 11 -20.45 -10.91 -4.90
N SER A 12 -21.77 -10.84 -4.70
CA SER A 12 -22.37 -10.38 -3.44
C SER A 12 -21.99 -11.26 -2.26
N ALA A 13 -22.05 -12.59 -2.42
CA ALA A 13 -21.64 -13.51 -1.36
C ALA A 13 -20.14 -13.43 -1.06
N VAL A 14 -19.30 -13.27 -2.09
CA VAL A 14 -17.85 -13.06 -1.93
C VAL A 14 -17.56 -11.76 -1.16
N ALA A 15 -18.27 -10.68 -1.48
CA ALA A 15 -18.14 -9.40 -0.78
C ALA A 15 -18.57 -9.51 0.69
N GLU A 16 -19.71 -10.15 0.96
CA GLU A 16 -20.22 -10.39 2.32
C GLU A 16 -19.23 -11.23 3.17
N ILE A 17 -18.66 -12.28 2.59
CA ILE A 17 -17.65 -13.12 3.27
C ILE A 17 -16.40 -12.30 3.62
N LYS A 18 -15.91 -11.47 2.68
CA LYS A 18 -14.74 -10.62 2.91
C LYS A 18 -15.02 -9.53 3.94
N GLU A 19 -16.22 -8.95 3.94
CA GLU A 19 -16.58 -7.93 4.92
C GLU A 19 -16.65 -8.52 6.33
N VAL A 20 -17.26 -9.68 6.51
CA VAL A 20 -17.21 -10.37 7.81
C VAL A 20 -15.77 -10.66 8.25
N ALA A 21 -14.89 -11.03 7.33
CA ALA A 21 -13.48 -11.23 7.66
C ALA A 21 -12.77 -9.92 8.07
N ARG A 22 -13.06 -8.80 7.41
CA ARG A 22 -12.57 -7.47 7.79
C ARG A 22 -13.12 -7.04 9.16
N GLU A 23 -14.39 -7.26 9.44
CA GLU A 23 -14.96 -6.97 10.77
C GLU A 23 -14.26 -7.77 11.88
N LEU A 24 -13.99 -9.06 11.65
CA LEU A 24 -13.26 -9.90 12.60
C LEU A 24 -11.82 -9.39 12.79
N LEU A 25 -11.15 -9.00 11.71
CA LEU A 25 -9.83 -8.37 11.74
C LEU A 25 -9.83 -7.10 12.62
N VAL A 26 -10.78 -6.20 12.41
CA VAL A 26 -10.88 -4.95 13.18
C VAL A 26 -11.17 -5.22 14.66
N LYS A 27 -12.05 -6.19 14.95
CA LYS A 27 -12.46 -6.53 16.33
C LYS A 27 -11.37 -7.26 17.13
N GLY A 28 -10.58 -8.12 16.49
CA GLY A 28 -9.70 -9.06 17.19
C GLY A 28 -8.33 -9.31 16.56
N GLY A 29 -7.95 -8.52 15.56
CA GLY A 29 -6.69 -8.67 14.83
C GLY A 29 -6.65 -9.90 13.91
N PRO A 30 -5.49 -10.16 13.27
CA PRO A 30 -5.35 -11.25 12.29
C PRO A 30 -5.72 -12.64 12.85
N ALA A 31 -5.44 -12.91 14.13
CA ALA A 31 -5.75 -14.17 14.78
C ALA A 31 -7.26 -14.44 14.94
N ALA A 32 -8.11 -13.41 14.85
CA ALA A 32 -9.56 -13.57 14.90
C ALA A 32 -10.14 -14.07 13.57
N ILE A 33 -9.40 -13.94 12.47
CA ILE A 33 -9.84 -14.41 11.16
C ILE A 33 -9.67 -15.94 11.10
N SER A 34 -10.79 -16.66 11.05
CA SER A 34 -10.78 -18.10 10.83
C SER A 34 -12.02 -18.52 10.04
N LEU A 35 -11.91 -19.59 9.25
CA LEU A 35 -13.05 -20.14 8.51
C LEU A 35 -14.24 -20.44 9.43
N ARG A 36 -13.97 -20.90 10.66
CA ARG A 36 -15.01 -21.16 11.66
C ARG A 36 -15.71 -19.88 12.11
N ALA A 37 -14.95 -18.84 12.48
CA ALA A 37 -15.53 -17.56 12.88
C ALA A 37 -16.34 -16.93 11.74
N ILE A 38 -15.78 -16.90 10.53
CA ILE A 38 -16.44 -16.37 9.34
C ILE A 38 -17.73 -17.16 9.03
N SER A 39 -17.67 -18.50 9.07
CA SER A 39 -18.84 -19.35 8.79
C SER A 39 -20.00 -19.06 9.75
N ARG A 40 -19.69 -18.83 11.03
CA ARG A 40 -20.68 -18.53 12.06
C ARG A 40 -21.34 -17.17 11.81
N GLU A 41 -20.56 -16.14 11.52
CA GLU A 41 -21.11 -14.78 11.35
C GLU A 41 -21.85 -14.59 10.01
N VAL A 42 -21.38 -15.20 8.92
CA VAL A 42 -22.11 -15.19 7.63
C VAL A 42 -23.32 -16.16 7.65
N GLY A 43 -23.43 -17.03 8.65
CA GLY A 43 -24.49 -18.04 8.72
C GLY A 43 -24.35 -19.15 7.66
N MET A 44 -23.12 -19.44 7.23
CA MET A 44 -22.80 -20.49 6.26
C MET A 44 -22.18 -21.71 6.95
N THR A 45 -22.32 -22.89 6.35
CA THR A 45 -21.51 -24.04 6.78
C THR A 45 -20.07 -23.89 6.28
N PRO A 46 -19.05 -24.47 6.95
CA PRO A 46 -17.69 -24.47 6.44
C PRO A 46 -17.58 -25.04 5.02
N SER A 47 -18.33 -26.11 4.70
CA SER A 47 -18.40 -26.69 3.35
C SER A 47 -18.95 -25.72 2.30
N ALA A 48 -19.85 -24.80 2.67
CA ALA A 48 -20.36 -23.79 1.76
C ALA A 48 -19.33 -22.69 1.46
N LEU A 49 -18.51 -22.29 2.45
CA LEU A 49 -17.42 -21.33 2.25
C LEU A 49 -16.39 -21.82 1.23
N TYR A 50 -16.07 -23.12 1.24
CA TYR A 50 -15.13 -23.71 0.28
C TYR A 50 -15.55 -23.57 -1.20
N ARG A 51 -16.83 -23.27 -1.48
CA ARG A 51 -17.31 -22.98 -2.84
C ARG A 51 -16.91 -21.58 -3.34
N TYR A 52 -16.52 -20.69 -2.42
CA TYR A 52 -16.11 -19.32 -2.72
C TYR A 52 -14.61 -19.16 -2.65
N PHE A 53 -13.98 -19.70 -1.61
CA PHE A 53 -12.54 -19.65 -1.39
C PHE A 53 -12.00 -21.06 -1.07
N PRO A 54 -10.93 -21.53 -1.75
CA PRO A 54 -10.41 -22.89 -1.55
C PRO A 54 -9.81 -23.12 -0.16
N ASN A 55 -9.33 -22.06 0.50
CA ASN A 55 -8.73 -22.09 1.83
C ASN A 55 -8.81 -20.69 2.47
N LEU A 56 -8.30 -20.55 3.70
CA LEU A 56 -8.30 -19.28 4.42
C LEU A 56 -7.35 -18.27 3.77
N GLU A 57 -6.22 -18.74 3.26
CA GLU A 57 -5.17 -17.94 2.64
C GLU A 57 -5.71 -17.21 1.40
N ALA A 58 -6.45 -17.91 0.53
CA ALA A 58 -7.09 -17.32 -0.64
C ALA A 58 -8.18 -16.28 -0.29
N LEU A 59 -8.86 -16.46 0.85
CA LEU A 59 -9.80 -15.47 1.36
C LEU A 59 -9.06 -14.21 1.82
N VAL A 60 -7.99 -14.40 2.61
CA VAL A 60 -7.16 -13.30 3.13
C VAL A 60 -6.49 -12.54 1.99
N ALA A 61 -5.93 -13.22 0.99
CA ALA A 61 -5.40 -12.61 -0.23
C ALA A 61 -6.47 -11.77 -0.96
N GLY A 62 -7.67 -12.34 -1.13
CA GLY A 62 -8.81 -11.62 -1.72
C GLY A 62 -9.24 -10.38 -0.91
N LEU A 63 -9.13 -10.42 0.42
CA LEU A 63 -9.37 -9.26 1.29
C LEU A 63 -8.24 -8.22 1.16
N ARG A 64 -6.96 -8.64 1.18
CA ARG A 64 -5.81 -7.75 0.97
C ARG A 64 -5.94 -7.00 -0.36
N SER A 65 -6.30 -7.70 -1.43
CA SER A 65 -6.52 -7.11 -2.75
C SER A 65 -7.58 -5.99 -2.73
N ASP A 66 -8.72 -6.21 -2.06
CA ASP A 66 -9.75 -5.17 -1.90
C ASP A 66 -9.23 -3.96 -1.11
N LEU A 67 -8.47 -4.19 -0.04
CA LEU A 67 -7.93 -3.13 0.79
C LEU A 67 -6.85 -2.31 0.05
N PHE A 68 -5.99 -2.95 -0.74
CA PHE A 68 -5.03 -2.24 -1.60
C PHE A 68 -5.73 -1.40 -2.67
N LYS A 69 -6.86 -1.90 -3.20
CA LYS A 69 -7.69 -1.12 -4.12
C LYS A 69 -8.29 0.10 -3.42
N GLU A 70 -8.84 -0.04 -2.22
CA GLU A 70 -9.39 1.06 -1.43
C GLU A 70 -8.32 2.13 -1.13
N LEU A 71 -7.12 1.71 -0.71
CA LEU A 71 -5.98 2.61 -0.50
C LEU A 71 -5.52 3.28 -1.81
N GLY A 72 -5.50 2.54 -2.92
CA GLY A 72 -5.19 3.08 -4.25
C GLY A 72 -6.20 4.14 -4.69
N GLU A 73 -7.49 3.91 -4.45
CA GLU A 73 -8.56 4.88 -4.72
C GLU A 73 -8.41 6.14 -3.85
N ALA A 74 -8.06 5.99 -2.57
CA ALA A 74 -7.84 7.12 -1.66
C ALA A 74 -6.66 8.00 -2.09
N THR A 75 -5.53 7.40 -2.45
CA THR A 75 -4.35 8.14 -2.93
C THR A 75 -4.59 8.77 -4.31
N THR A 76 -5.25 8.06 -5.23
CA THR A 76 -5.65 8.60 -6.54
C THR A 76 -6.56 9.82 -6.40
N LYS A 77 -7.56 9.75 -5.51
CA LYS A 77 -8.45 10.89 -5.23
C LYS A 77 -7.69 12.10 -4.68
N ALA A 78 -6.69 11.87 -3.83
CA ALA A 78 -5.85 12.94 -3.29
C ALA A 78 -4.97 13.58 -4.37
N ARG A 79 -4.36 12.78 -5.24
CA ARG A 79 -3.63 13.26 -6.44
C ARG A 79 -4.51 14.17 -7.30
N ASP A 80 -5.73 13.71 -7.60
CA ASP A 80 -6.66 14.41 -8.49
C ASP A 80 -7.26 15.68 -7.86
N SER A 81 -7.14 15.83 -6.53
CA SER A 81 -7.59 17.03 -5.83
C SER A 81 -6.65 18.23 -5.96
N VAL A 82 -5.42 18.03 -6.43
CA VAL A 82 -4.40 19.08 -6.60
C VAL A 82 -4.56 19.75 -7.97
N PRO A 83 -5.00 21.03 -8.06
CA PRO A 83 -5.15 21.77 -9.31
C PRO A 83 -3.78 22.16 -9.92
N ASP A 84 -3.72 22.35 -11.25
CA ASP A 84 -2.56 22.85 -12.01
C ASP A 84 -1.22 22.12 -11.69
N GLY A 85 -1.28 20.80 -11.93
CA GLY A 85 -0.39 19.73 -11.45
C GLY A 85 1.11 20.01 -11.40
N ASP A 86 1.55 20.42 -10.21
CA ASP A 86 2.89 20.16 -9.69
C ASP A 86 2.95 18.70 -9.19
N PRO A 87 3.79 17.84 -9.79
CA PRO A 87 3.94 16.44 -9.38
C PRO A 87 4.39 16.30 -7.94
N LEU A 88 5.18 17.26 -7.42
CA LEU A 88 5.62 17.26 -6.04
C LEU A 88 4.42 17.42 -5.09
N LEU A 89 3.55 18.40 -5.34
CA LEU A 89 2.35 18.61 -4.55
C LEU A 89 1.39 17.41 -4.58
N ARG A 90 1.32 16.71 -5.72
CA ARG A 90 0.54 15.47 -5.86
C ARG A 90 1.13 14.33 -5.03
N ILE A 91 2.44 14.09 -5.11
CA ILE A 91 3.13 13.10 -4.27
C ILE A 91 2.86 13.37 -2.79
N MET A 92 2.89 14.63 -2.37
CA MET A 92 2.61 15.04 -0.99
C MET A 92 1.16 14.80 -0.57
N ALA A 93 0.19 15.18 -1.42
CA ALA A 93 -1.22 14.91 -1.18
C ALA A 93 -1.50 13.39 -1.06
N MET A 94 -0.88 12.60 -1.92
CA MET A 94 -0.97 11.14 -1.88
C MET A 94 -0.36 10.56 -0.60
N ALA A 95 0.80 11.04 -0.17
CA ALA A 95 1.44 10.61 1.08
C ALA A 95 0.56 10.90 2.31
N ARG A 96 -0.06 12.08 2.36
CA ARG A 96 -1.02 12.45 3.42
C ARG A 96 -2.25 11.54 3.41
N ALA A 97 -2.78 11.24 2.23
CA ALA A 97 -3.92 10.33 2.10
C ALA A 97 -3.58 8.90 2.51
N PHE A 98 -2.38 8.42 2.17
CA PHE A 98 -1.88 7.12 2.61
C PHE A 98 -1.80 7.06 4.14
N ARG A 99 -1.23 8.08 4.78
CA ARG A 99 -1.18 8.18 6.25
C ARG A 99 -2.57 8.20 6.85
N ALA A 100 -3.46 9.07 6.36
CA ALA A 100 -4.82 9.20 6.88
C ALA A 100 -5.57 7.87 6.81
N TRP A 101 -5.53 7.20 5.64
CA TRP A 101 -6.16 5.90 5.47
C TRP A 101 -5.59 4.86 6.44
N GLY A 102 -4.27 4.79 6.62
CA GLY A 102 -3.65 3.84 7.55
C GLY A 102 -4.00 4.09 9.02
N LEU A 103 -4.18 5.35 9.42
CA LEU A 103 -4.61 5.70 10.78
C LEU A 103 -6.09 5.37 11.03
N ASP A 104 -6.94 5.53 10.03
CA ASP A 104 -8.36 5.17 10.11
C ASP A 104 -8.57 3.65 10.05
N HIS A 105 -7.64 2.90 9.44
CA HIS A 105 -7.74 1.45 9.19
C HIS A 105 -6.53 0.68 9.73
N ARG A 106 -6.20 0.85 11.02
CA ARG A 106 -4.96 0.31 11.61
C ARG A 106 -4.83 -1.21 11.52
N ALA A 107 -5.93 -1.94 11.71
CA ALA A 107 -5.91 -3.42 11.68
C ALA A 107 -5.70 -3.92 10.24
N GLU A 108 -6.37 -3.27 9.28
CA GLU A 108 -6.21 -3.51 7.85
C GLU A 108 -4.81 -3.18 7.36
N PHE A 109 -4.27 -2.04 7.78
CA PHE A 109 -2.89 -1.66 7.49
C PHE A 109 -1.90 -2.72 7.97
N GLY A 110 -2.09 -3.23 9.20
CA GLY A 110 -1.30 -4.33 9.75
C GLY A 110 -1.40 -5.61 8.94
N LEU A 111 -2.58 -5.95 8.40
CA LEU A 111 -2.76 -7.13 7.54
C LEU A 111 -2.07 -6.97 6.17
N MET A 112 -2.11 -5.77 5.60
CA MET A 112 -1.58 -5.51 4.26
C MET A 112 -0.06 -5.37 4.24
N LEU A 113 0.46 -4.55 5.16
CA LEU A 113 1.81 -4.00 5.15
C LEU A 113 2.61 -4.36 6.40
N GLY A 114 1.97 -4.92 7.43
CA GLY A 114 2.68 -5.45 8.59
C GLY A 114 3.64 -6.58 8.23
N PRO A 115 4.44 -7.05 9.22
CA PRO A 115 5.32 -8.19 8.98
C PRO A 115 4.51 -9.36 8.43
N PRO A 116 5.03 -10.11 7.44
CA PRO A 116 4.35 -11.28 6.95
C PRO A 116 4.06 -12.23 8.12
N PRO A 117 2.98 -13.02 8.06
CA PRO A 117 2.75 -14.07 9.04
C PRO A 117 4.04 -14.89 9.20
N GLN A 118 4.40 -15.27 10.42
CA GLN A 118 5.51 -16.19 10.63
C GLN A 118 5.10 -17.57 10.09
N SER A 119 5.36 -17.84 8.82
CA SER A 119 5.09 -19.10 8.17
C SER A 119 6.39 -19.63 7.55
N GLY A 120 6.95 -20.70 8.13
CA GLY A 120 8.03 -21.50 7.55
C GLY A 120 9.39 -20.82 7.40
N GLU A 121 10.44 -21.62 7.15
CA GLU A 121 11.83 -21.15 6.98
C GLU A 121 12.05 -20.34 5.69
N ASP A 122 11.07 -20.38 4.78
CA ASP A 122 11.08 -19.67 3.50
C ASP A 122 10.09 -18.49 3.61
N GLY A 123 10.59 -17.26 3.49
CA GLY A 123 9.75 -16.05 3.52
C GLY A 123 8.67 -16.02 2.42
N PRO A 124 7.91 -14.92 2.30
CA PRO A 124 6.87 -14.82 1.26
C PRO A 124 7.44 -15.08 -0.14
N ASP A 125 6.74 -15.90 -0.93
CA ASP A 125 7.12 -16.26 -2.30
C ASP A 125 7.06 -15.00 -3.18
N PRO A 126 8.18 -14.55 -3.79
CA PRO A 126 8.20 -13.36 -4.64
C PRO A 126 7.35 -13.51 -5.91
N ASP A 127 7.05 -14.75 -6.33
CA ASP A 127 6.19 -15.04 -7.48
C ASP A 127 4.70 -15.16 -7.09
N GLU A 128 4.35 -14.98 -5.81
CA GLU A 128 2.96 -15.01 -5.37
C GLU A 128 2.22 -13.77 -5.93
N PRO A 129 1.09 -13.94 -6.65
CA PRO A 129 0.34 -12.83 -7.27
C PRO A 129 -0.18 -11.76 -6.31
N ASP A 130 0.01 -11.96 -5.00
CA ASP A 130 -0.46 -11.14 -3.89
C ASP A 130 0.48 -9.97 -3.54
N TYR A 131 1.43 -9.63 -4.44
CA TYR A 131 2.24 -8.40 -4.35
C TYR A 131 1.42 -7.16 -4.76
N ALA A 132 0.29 -6.96 -4.08
CA ALA A 132 -0.56 -5.77 -4.17
C ALA A 132 0.08 -4.43 -3.70
N PRO A 133 1.27 -4.36 -3.03
CA PRO A 133 2.00 -3.09 -2.90
C PRO A 133 2.30 -2.42 -4.24
N ALA A 134 2.37 -3.19 -5.34
CA ALA A 134 2.58 -2.65 -6.68
C ALA A 134 1.49 -1.66 -7.10
N CYS A 135 0.20 -1.90 -6.78
CA CYS A 135 -0.90 -1.03 -7.23
C CYS A 135 -0.84 0.38 -6.63
N VAL A 136 -0.50 0.49 -5.34
CA VAL A 136 -0.30 1.80 -4.70
C VAL A 136 0.99 2.44 -5.23
N GLY A 137 2.06 1.64 -5.35
CA GLY A 137 3.35 2.10 -5.86
C GLY A 137 3.28 2.71 -7.27
N VAL A 138 2.47 2.15 -8.18
CA VAL A 138 2.33 2.64 -9.56
C VAL A 138 1.87 4.08 -9.64
N THR A 139 0.92 4.50 -8.80
CA THR A 139 0.43 5.90 -8.82
C THR A 139 1.53 6.87 -8.37
N PHE A 140 2.32 6.49 -7.36
CA PHE A 140 3.45 7.31 -6.91
C PHE A 140 4.56 7.35 -7.97
N LEU A 141 4.88 6.20 -8.58
CA LEU A 141 5.87 6.11 -9.65
C LEU A 141 5.53 7.02 -10.83
N ALA A 142 4.25 7.11 -11.22
CA ALA A 142 3.81 7.99 -12.31
C ALA A 142 4.11 9.47 -12.04
N GLU A 143 3.86 9.95 -10.82
CA GLU A 143 4.14 11.35 -10.43
C GLU A 143 5.64 11.60 -10.24
N ILE A 144 6.40 10.64 -9.73
CA ILE A 144 7.87 10.75 -9.62
C ILE A 144 8.50 10.78 -11.01
N ALA A 145 8.04 9.96 -11.95
CA ALA A 145 8.48 9.99 -13.34
C ALA A 145 8.13 11.33 -14.02
N GLU A 146 6.98 11.92 -13.71
CA GLU A 146 6.65 13.27 -14.18
C GLU A 146 7.56 14.34 -13.58
N LEU A 147 7.90 14.24 -12.29
CA LEU A 147 8.87 15.12 -11.64
C LEU A 147 10.25 15.04 -12.28
N GLU A 148 10.69 13.82 -12.65
CA GLU A 148 11.95 13.61 -13.38
C GLU A 148 11.89 14.21 -14.78
N ARG A 149 10.82 13.96 -15.56
CA ARG A 149 10.64 14.53 -16.90
C ARG A 149 10.70 16.05 -16.91
N ARG A 150 10.27 16.70 -15.83
CA ARG A 150 10.35 18.17 -15.64
C ARG A 150 11.72 18.66 -15.16
N GLY A 151 12.68 17.78 -14.94
CA GLY A 151 14.02 18.09 -14.43
C GLY A 151 14.04 18.48 -12.94
N GLY A 152 12.93 18.25 -12.23
CA GLY A 152 12.78 18.55 -10.82
C GLY A 152 13.39 17.50 -9.91
N LEU A 153 13.49 16.25 -10.37
CA LEU A 153 13.98 15.16 -9.54
C LEU A 153 15.48 15.30 -9.19
N ARG A 154 15.78 15.24 -7.91
CA ARG A 154 17.14 15.25 -7.33
C ARG A 154 17.39 13.91 -6.64
N VAL A 155 18.30 13.14 -7.23
CA VAL A 155 18.78 11.86 -6.71
C VAL A 155 20.31 11.79 -6.87
N PRO A 156 20.98 10.81 -6.23
CA PRO A 156 22.39 10.55 -6.51
C PRO A 156 22.62 10.23 -8.00
N SER A 157 23.87 10.37 -8.46
CA SER A 157 24.18 10.12 -9.88
C SER A 157 23.85 8.68 -10.30
N VAL A 158 23.48 8.49 -11.56
CA VAL A 158 23.14 7.17 -12.11
C VAL A 158 24.31 6.20 -11.88
N GLU A 159 25.56 6.62 -12.05
CA GLU A 159 26.74 5.76 -11.83
C GLU A 159 26.83 5.27 -10.38
N LEU A 160 26.48 6.12 -9.41
CA LEU A 160 26.50 5.74 -7.99
C LEU A 160 25.36 4.76 -7.66
N ILE A 161 24.17 5.00 -8.21
CA ILE A 161 23.03 4.07 -8.05
C ILE A 161 23.38 2.73 -8.71
N GLU A 162 23.92 2.77 -9.93
CA GLU A 162 24.29 1.56 -10.68
C GLU A 162 25.38 0.76 -9.96
N GLY A 163 26.43 1.42 -9.48
CA GLY A 163 27.55 0.75 -8.84
C GLY A 163 27.21 0.05 -7.51
N ARG A 164 26.07 0.37 -6.89
CA ARG A 164 25.71 -0.16 -5.56
C ARG A 164 24.38 -0.89 -5.47
N LEU A 165 23.42 -0.55 -6.34
CA LEU A 165 22.04 -1.01 -6.24
C LEU A 165 21.51 -1.65 -7.54
N ALA A 166 22.21 -1.55 -8.67
CA ALA A 166 21.70 -2.00 -9.97
C ALA A 166 21.28 -3.47 -10.05
N PRO A 167 21.99 -4.47 -9.50
CA PRO A 167 21.62 -5.86 -9.72
C PRO A 167 20.17 -6.16 -9.30
N GLY A 168 19.76 -5.75 -8.10
CA GLY A 168 18.39 -5.95 -7.63
C GLY A 168 17.36 -4.99 -8.26
N LEU A 169 17.77 -3.76 -8.61
CA LEU A 169 16.86 -2.80 -9.24
C LEU A 169 16.57 -3.12 -10.71
N ARG A 170 17.53 -3.70 -11.43
CA ARG A 170 17.35 -4.09 -12.84
C ARG A 170 16.40 -5.26 -12.99
N ASP A 171 16.44 -6.23 -12.07
CA ASP A 171 15.47 -7.33 -12.05
C ASP A 171 14.05 -6.81 -11.81
N TYR A 172 13.88 -5.78 -10.97
CA TYR A 172 12.58 -5.11 -10.76
C TYR A 172 12.12 -4.29 -11.97
N LEU A 173 13.07 -3.66 -12.68
CA LEU A 173 12.81 -2.88 -13.90
C LEU A 173 12.53 -3.76 -15.12
N ASP A 174 12.97 -5.02 -15.12
CA ASP A 174 12.73 -5.94 -16.22
C ASP A 174 11.22 -6.21 -16.36
N GLY A 175 10.64 -5.79 -17.48
CA GLY A 175 9.19 -5.83 -17.72
C GLY A 175 8.41 -4.56 -17.35
N GLN A 176 9.07 -3.51 -16.83
CA GLN A 176 8.46 -2.20 -16.55
C GLN A 176 8.88 -1.18 -17.62
N GLU A 177 8.12 -1.06 -18.71
CA GLU A 177 8.43 -0.08 -19.77
C GLU A 177 8.30 1.37 -19.25
N GLY A 178 9.34 2.18 -19.49
CA GLY A 178 9.30 3.63 -19.26
C GLY A 178 9.63 4.09 -17.84
N LEU A 179 10.17 3.22 -16.98
CA LEU A 179 10.72 3.60 -15.68
C LEU A 179 12.25 3.70 -15.73
N ASP A 180 12.77 4.89 -15.44
CA ASP A 180 14.21 5.12 -15.36
C ASP A 180 14.74 4.82 -13.95
N LEU A 181 16.01 4.43 -13.87
CA LEU A 181 16.66 4.07 -12.60
C LEU A 181 16.57 5.17 -11.51
N PRO A 182 16.71 6.47 -11.82
CA PRO A 182 16.44 7.56 -10.87
C PRO A 182 15.03 7.55 -10.27
N VAL A 183 14.01 7.21 -11.06
CA VAL A 183 12.60 7.17 -10.62
C VAL A 183 12.40 6.05 -9.62
N VAL A 184 12.88 4.86 -9.92
CA VAL A 184 12.74 3.71 -9.02
C VAL A 184 13.54 3.93 -7.74
N PHE A 185 14.75 4.47 -7.85
CA PHE A 185 15.53 4.85 -6.67
C PHE A 185 14.77 5.86 -5.81
N ALA A 186 14.26 6.93 -6.43
CA ALA A 186 13.48 7.94 -5.73
C ALA A 186 12.28 7.28 -5.04
N PHE A 187 11.46 6.51 -5.76
CA PHE A 187 10.33 5.78 -5.23
C PHE A 187 10.68 4.95 -4.00
N LEU A 188 11.71 4.12 -4.07
CA LEU A 188 12.13 3.27 -2.94
C LEU A 188 12.64 4.11 -1.75
N ALA A 189 13.35 5.21 -2.01
CA ALA A 189 13.79 6.12 -0.97
C ALA A 189 12.60 6.86 -0.31
N VAL A 190 11.61 7.30 -1.10
CA VAL A 190 10.35 7.88 -0.59
C VAL A 190 9.64 6.85 0.28
N TRP A 191 9.46 5.66 -0.29
CA TRP A 191 8.69 4.59 0.27
C TRP A 191 9.29 4.19 1.60
N ALA A 192 10.58 3.84 1.66
CA ALA A 192 11.23 3.41 2.89
C ALA A 192 11.10 4.44 4.04
N ARG A 193 11.18 5.74 3.74
CA ARG A 193 11.11 6.79 4.76
C ARG A 193 9.68 7.07 5.21
N LEU A 194 8.77 7.36 4.27
CA LEU A 194 7.40 7.71 4.60
C LEU A 194 6.64 6.50 5.16
N TYR A 195 6.79 5.33 4.54
CA TYR A 195 6.24 4.08 5.07
C TYR A 195 6.76 3.80 6.47
N GLY A 196 8.07 3.97 6.69
CA GLY A 196 8.69 3.77 8.00
C GLY A 196 8.03 4.62 9.10
N ILE A 197 7.86 5.92 8.86
CA ILE A 197 7.22 6.84 9.83
C ILE A 197 5.76 6.44 10.07
N ILE A 198 5.01 6.18 9.00
CA ILE A 198 3.59 5.84 9.09
C ILE A 198 3.39 4.50 9.82
N ALA A 199 4.20 3.50 9.52
CA ALA A 199 4.18 2.21 10.21
C ALA A 199 4.57 2.35 11.69
N MET A 200 5.63 3.11 11.99
CA MET A 200 6.03 3.38 13.38
C MET A 200 4.93 4.10 14.16
N GLU A 201 4.19 5.00 13.53
CA GLU A 201 3.03 5.67 14.12
C GLU A 201 1.86 4.70 14.35
N ILE A 202 1.45 3.97 13.31
CA ILE A 202 0.30 3.04 13.35
C ILE A 202 0.54 1.90 14.36
N PHE A 203 1.76 1.37 14.41
CA PHE A 203 2.14 0.31 15.36
C PHE A 203 2.55 0.84 16.74
N GLY A 204 2.44 2.16 16.98
CA GLY A 204 2.65 2.76 18.29
C GLY A 204 4.11 2.78 18.78
N HIS A 205 5.08 2.54 17.89
CA HIS A 205 6.51 2.54 18.23
C HIS A 205 7.05 3.94 18.59
N MET A 206 6.28 4.99 18.30
CA MET A 206 6.66 6.38 18.56
C MET A 206 6.01 6.98 19.81
N ALA A 207 5.09 6.28 20.46
CA ALA A 207 4.29 6.82 21.56
C ALA A 207 5.12 7.30 22.77
N TRP A 208 6.37 6.84 22.90
CA TRP A 208 7.30 7.27 23.95
C TRP A 208 8.10 8.54 23.59
N ALA A 209 8.23 8.87 22.31
CA ALA A 209 9.16 9.87 21.80
C ALA A 209 8.49 11.16 21.32
N VAL A 210 7.28 11.08 20.78
CA VAL A 210 6.58 12.22 20.17
C VAL A 210 5.19 12.40 20.76
N THR A 211 4.84 13.65 21.05
CA THR A 211 3.48 14.03 21.49
C THR A 211 2.52 14.16 20.32
N ASP A 212 3.04 14.55 19.15
CA ASP A 212 2.29 14.66 17.90
C ASP A 212 3.11 14.01 16.76
N SER A 213 2.76 12.78 16.43
CA SER A 213 3.35 12.04 15.31
C SER A 213 2.96 12.61 13.94
N GLY A 214 1.84 13.34 13.86
CA GLY A 214 1.43 14.03 12.64
C GLY A 214 2.34 15.21 12.32
N ALA A 215 2.74 15.99 13.32
CA ALA A 215 3.71 17.07 13.14
C ALA A 215 5.08 16.55 12.68
N LEU A 216 5.53 15.40 13.21
CA LEU A 216 6.75 14.77 12.74
C LEU A 216 6.61 14.31 11.28
N PHE A 217 5.51 13.66 10.94
CA PHE A 217 5.24 13.22 9.57
C PHE A 217 5.27 14.40 8.58
N GLU A 218 4.58 15.49 8.88
CA GLU A 218 4.57 16.68 8.01
C GLU A 218 5.97 17.31 7.88
N THR A 219 6.74 17.35 8.97
CA THR A 219 8.13 17.86 8.94
C THR A 219 9.01 17.00 8.03
N GLU A 220 8.93 15.68 8.15
CA GLU A 220 9.69 14.77 7.29
C GLU A 220 9.20 14.80 5.84
N LEU A 221 7.91 14.99 5.61
CA LEU A 221 7.35 15.15 4.28
C LEU A 221 7.86 16.42 3.59
N ILE A 222 7.98 17.54 4.33
CA ILE A 222 8.60 18.78 3.86
C ILE A 222 10.08 18.58 3.55
N ASN A 223 10.86 18.02 4.49
CA ASN A 223 12.29 17.75 4.30
C ASN A 223 12.53 16.89 3.06
N PHE A 224 11.69 15.88 2.88
CA PHE A 224 11.72 14.99 1.74
C PHE A 224 11.37 15.71 0.43
N ALA A 225 10.34 16.55 0.41
CA ALA A 225 9.96 17.32 -0.77
C ALA A 225 11.09 18.27 -1.21
N GLN A 226 11.77 18.92 -0.25
CA GLN A 226 12.94 19.76 -0.50
C GLN A 226 14.12 18.94 -1.03
N GLN A 227 14.38 17.76 -0.46
CA GLN A 227 15.44 16.87 -0.93
C GLN A 227 15.22 16.41 -2.37
N LEU A 228 13.99 16.06 -2.75
CA LEU A 228 13.69 15.56 -4.10
C LEU A 228 13.59 16.64 -5.17
N SER A 229 13.21 17.86 -4.81
CA SER A 229 13.01 18.94 -5.80
C SER A 229 14.16 19.95 -5.84
N GLY A 230 14.91 20.07 -4.75
CA GLY A 230 15.87 21.16 -4.52
C GLY A 230 15.20 22.54 -4.33
N ALA A 231 13.87 22.61 -4.28
CA ALA A 231 13.11 23.84 -4.08
C ALA A 231 12.76 24.03 -2.60
N GLU A 232 12.67 25.29 -2.14
CA GLU A 232 12.10 25.59 -0.83
C GLU A 232 10.59 25.27 -0.84
N TYR A 233 10.20 24.23 -0.11
CA TYR A 233 8.80 23.88 0.14
C TYR A 233 8.46 24.19 1.60
N SER A 234 7.41 24.99 1.84
CA SER A 234 7.08 25.51 3.17
C SER A 234 5.91 24.82 3.88
N GLY A 235 5.35 23.74 3.33
CA GLY A 235 4.19 23.06 3.90
C GLY A 235 2.90 23.86 3.71
N SER A 236 2.07 23.44 2.76
CA SER A 236 0.68 23.90 2.61
C SER A 236 -0.29 22.79 2.99
#